data_AF-A0A369TRW4-F1
#
_entry.id   AF-A0A369TRW4-F1
#
_cell.length_a   1.000
_cell.length_b   1.000
_cell.length_c   1.000
_cell.angle_alpha   90.00
_cell.angle_beta   90.00
_cell.angle_gamma   90.00
#
_symmetry.space_group_name_H-M   'P 1'
#
loop_
_entity.id
_entity.type
_entity.pdbx_description
1 polymer ?
#
loop_
_entity_poly.entity_id
_entity_poly.type
_entity_poly.pdbx_seq_one_letter_code
_entity_poly.pdbx_strand_id
1 'polypeptide(L)'
;MRTSNDERMKVSAITMVYKDYWALSQWYNHHGRQLGYENLFIVAHGRDDRFSELCPKASIITVPRKLDNFDRNRGAMLNSFQAGLLQSYDWVIRTDADELICHDPNRYGGLIEAITTQDAPVLTALGADLVGLDGDAAFSGHYSKAVASRRPIEFVLHGVKVAPRRLNAFPFTMPQGLYLAHLKYANLGVLDEVNETRIAVGSSDEPGRPGDGWRKADEDAKRFLDTFWSKSELPWETAEAEAYRTLSVKPSRNEKHSVVKTRALKLSFRTKLPAWFADLRI
;
A
#
# COMPACT_ATOMS: atom_id res chain seq x y z
N MET A 1 20.66 -18.68 32.31
CA MET A 1 19.95 -19.70 31.52
C MET A 1 18.69 -19.04 30.96
N ARG A 2 18.78 -18.43 29.77
CA ARG A 2 17.61 -17.84 29.09
C ARG A 2 16.85 -19.02 28.49
N THR A 3 15.67 -19.30 29.03
CA THR A 3 14.68 -20.16 28.38
C THR A 3 14.41 -19.59 26.99
N SER A 4 14.51 -20.43 25.97
CA SER A 4 14.18 -20.16 24.59
C SER A 4 12.70 -19.79 24.46
N ASN A 5 12.40 -18.51 24.62
CA ASN A 5 11.17 -17.95 24.08
C ASN A 5 11.50 -17.62 22.63
N ASP A 6 11.03 -18.47 21.72
CA ASP A 6 10.91 -18.14 20.30
C ASP A 6 9.88 -16.99 20.21
N GLU A 7 10.30 -15.78 20.60
CA GLU A 7 9.50 -14.58 20.44
C GLU A 7 9.42 -14.29 18.95
N ARG A 8 8.44 -14.91 18.31
CA ARG A 8 8.06 -14.58 16.94
C ARG A 8 7.89 -13.07 16.84
N MET A 9 8.69 -12.46 15.97
CA MET A 9 8.65 -11.01 15.74
C MET A 9 7.20 -10.56 15.49
N LYS A 10 6.82 -9.46 16.13
CA LYS A 10 5.47 -8.90 16.06
C LYS A 10 5.38 -7.90 14.92
N VAL A 11 4.45 -8.16 14.01
CA VAL A 11 4.18 -7.28 12.86
C VAL A 11 2.76 -6.74 13.00
N SER A 12 2.60 -5.43 12.84
CA SER A 12 1.28 -4.78 12.77
C SER A 12 1.05 -4.19 11.38
N ALA A 13 -0.20 -3.87 11.05
CA ALA A 13 -0.54 -3.09 9.88
C ALA A 13 -1.46 -1.92 10.24
N ILE A 14 -1.20 -0.76 9.62
CA ILE A 14 -2.02 0.44 9.78
C ILE A 14 -2.50 0.97 8.42
N THR A 15 -3.77 1.34 8.35
CA THR A 15 -4.37 2.03 7.21
C THR A 15 -5.19 3.24 7.66
N MET A 16 -5.57 4.08 6.71
CA MET A 16 -6.52 5.18 6.92
C MET A 16 -7.58 5.14 5.83
N VAL A 17 -8.85 5.25 6.23
CA VAL A 17 -10.00 5.06 5.33
C VAL A 17 -11.06 6.13 5.53
N TYR A 18 -11.77 6.45 4.44
CA TYR A 18 -12.99 7.25 4.45
C TYR A 18 -14.00 6.63 3.49
N LYS A 19 -15.09 6.05 4.02
CA LYS A 19 -16.23 5.48 3.28
C LYS A 19 -15.93 4.39 2.23
N ASP A 20 -14.69 3.95 2.07
CA ASP A 20 -14.33 2.86 1.16
C ASP A 20 -14.45 1.50 1.88
N TYR A 21 -15.68 1.05 2.07
CA TYR A 21 -15.98 -0.16 2.83
C TYR A 21 -15.50 -1.43 2.13
N TRP A 22 -15.57 -1.48 0.80
CA TRP A 22 -15.14 -2.65 0.05
C TRP A 22 -13.63 -2.83 0.16
N ALA A 23 -12.83 -1.78 -0.11
CA ALA A 23 -11.39 -1.86 0.02
C ALA A 23 -10.97 -2.20 1.45
N LEU A 24 -11.59 -1.54 2.46
CA LEU A 24 -11.31 -1.84 3.86
C LEU A 24 -11.61 -3.30 4.22
N SER A 25 -12.69 -3.87 3.67
CA SER A 25 -13.04 -5.27 3.91
C SER A 25 -11.99 -6.22 3.34
N GLN A 26 -11.44 -5.93 2.15
CA GLN A 26 -10.35 -6.72 1.58
C GLN A 26 -9.08 -6.57 2.42
N TRP A 27 -8.73 -5.34 2.78
CA TRP A 27 -7.57 -5.03 3.61
C TRP A 27 -7.60 -5.74 4.96
N TYR A 28 -8.74 -5.67 5.66
CA TYR A 28 -8.93 -6.30 6.97
C TYR A 28 -8.84 -7.82 6.89
N ASN A 29 -9.51 -8.43 5.91
CA ASN A 29 -9.49 -9.88 5.75
C ASN A 29 -8.11 -10.40 5.33
N HIS A 30 -7.46 -9.73 4.39
CA HIS A 30 -6.16 -10.13 3.85
C HIS A 30 -5.05 -10.03 4.89
N HIS A 31 -4.90 -8.87 5.55
CA HIS A 31 -3.85 -8.69 6.55
C HIS A 31 -4.19 -9.42 7.86
N GLY A 32 -5.47 -9.51 8.25
CA GLY A 32 -5.87 -10.18 9.48
C GLY A 32 -5.60 -11.69 9.49
N ARG A 33 -5.75 -12.36 8.34
CA ARG A 33 -5.37 -13.78 8.17
C ARG A 33 -3.86 -14.02 8.31
N GLN A 34 -3.04 -13.04 7.94
CA GLN A 34 -1.59 -13.16 7.91
C GLN A 34 -0.92 -12.70 9.21
N LEU A 35 -1.47 -11.67 9.85
CA LEU A 35 -0.88 -11.01 11.00
C LEU A 35 -1.63 -11.24 12.31
N GLY A 36 -2.88 -11.73 12.26
CA GLY A 36 -3.83 -11.64 13.36
C GLY A 36 -4.62 -10.33 13.30
N TYR A 37 -5.94 -10.43 13.48
CA TYR A 37 -6.84 -9.28 13.30
C TYR A 37 -6.65 -8.20 14.38
N GLU A 38 -6.21 -8.59 15.58
CA GLU A 38 -5.88 -7.71 16.69
C GLU A 38 -4.62 -6.86 16.45
N ASN A 39 -3.82 -7.21 15.46
CA ASN A 39 -2.61 -6.47 15.06
C ASN A 39 -2.88 -5.45 13.94
N LEU A 40 -4.16 -5.20 13.63
CA LEU A 40 -4.61 -4.26 12.63
C LEU A 40 -5.11 -2.97 13.27
N PHE A 41 -4.67 -1.83 12.72
CA PHE A 41 -5.03 -0.49 13.16
C PHE A 41 -5.67 0.28 12.01
N ILE A 42 -6.87 0.79 12.24
CA ILE A 42 -7.64 1.52 11.23
C ILE A 42 -7.84 2.95 11.73
N VAL A 43 -7.30 3.92 11.00
CA VAL A 43 -7.58 5.33 11.23
C VAL A 43 -8.81 5.73 10.43
N ALA A 44 -9.93 5.90 11.10
CA ALA A 44 -11.19 6.37 10.51
C ALA A 44 -11.16 7.89 10.36
N HIS A 45 -11.17 8.41 9.13
CA HIS A 45 -11.15 9.85 8.86
C HIS A 45 -12.54 10.48 8.92
N GLY A 46 -13.06 10.59 10.14
CA GLY A 46 -14.45 10.92 10.43
C GLY A 46 -15.15 9.78 11.18
N ARG A 47 -16.16 10.12 11.99
CA ARG A 47 -16.94 9.12 12.73
C ARG A 47 -17.79 8.31 11.76
N ASP A 48 -17.68 6.99 11.88
CA ASP A 48 -18.47 6.02 11.11
C ASP A 48 -18.52 4.72 11.90
N ASP A 49 -19.69 4.39 12.44
CA ASP A 49 -19.85 3.22 13.31
C ASP A 49 -19.75 1.90 12.52
N ARG A 50 -19.96 1.93 11.20
CA ARG A 50 -19.88 0.75 10.32
C ARG A 50 -18.50 0.11 10.33
N PHE A 51 -17.44 0.87 10.60
CA PHE A 51 -16.09 0.31 10.67
C PHE A 51 -15.94 -0.71 11.81
N SER A 52 -16.63 -0.51 12.94
CA SER A 52 -16.59 -1.48 14.05
C SER A 52 -17.36 -2.76 13.74
N GLU A 53 -18.40 -2.67 12.92
CA GLU A 53 -19.13 -3.84 12.42
C GLU A 53 -18.31 -4.61 11.38
N LEU A 54 -17.64 -3.88 10.47
CA LEU A 54 -16.85 -4.45 9.39
C LEU A 54 -15.52 -5.06 9.87
N CYS A 55 -14.88 -4.43 10.86
CA CYS A 55 -13.55 -4.78 11.35
C CYS A 55 -13.55 -5.02 12.88
N PRO A 56 -14.34 -5.98 13.38
CA PRO A 56 -14.69 -6.07 14.80
C PRO A 56 -13.52 -6.39 15.74
N LYS A 57 -12.41 -6.90 15.21
CA LYS A 57 -11.21 -7.24 16.00
C LYS A 57 -10.07 -6.24 15.82
N ALA A 58 -10.18 -5.31 14.87
CA ALA A 58 -9.16 -4.30 14.66
C ALA A 58 -9.30 -3.16 15.68
N SER A 59 -8.18 -2.49 15.96
CA SER A 59 -8.21 -1.24 16.72
C SER A 59 -8.61 -0.08 15.81
N ILE A 60 -9.72 0.58 16.11
CA ILE A 60 -10.24 1.70 15.30
C ILE A 60 -9.99 3.02 16.02
N ILE A 61 -9.26 3.91 15.36
CA ILE A 61 -8.93 5.25 15.85
C ILE A 61 -9.70 6.26 15.00
N THR A 62 -10.74 6.86 15.57
CA THR A 62 -11.50 7.91 14.88
C THR A 62 -10.81 9.25 15.03
N VAL A 63 -10.52 9.91 13.90
CA VAL A 63 -9.97 11.26 13.88
C VAL A 63 -10.95 12.24 13.21
N PRO A 64 -10.94 13.54 13.56
CA PRO A 64 -11.78 14.52 12.88
C PRO A 64 -11.50 14.56 11.38
N ARG A 65 -12.55 14.65 10.56
CA ARG A 65 -12.41 14.84 9.12
C ARG A 65 -12.04 16.30 8.83
N LYS A 66 -10.85 16.52 8.27
CA LYS A 66 -10.39 17.84 7.81
C LYS A 66 -9.71 17.71 6.45
N LEU A 67 -10.14 18.50 5.47
CA LEU A 67 -9.57 18.48 4.12
C LEU A 67 -8.43 19.50 3.93
N ASP A 68 -8.39 20.56 4.73
CA ASP A 68 -7.30 21.54 4.69
C ASP A 68 -5.92 20.90 4.92
N ASN A 69 -5.04 21.05 3.93
CA ASN A 69 -3.71 20.41 3.92
C ASN A 69 -3.76 18.90 4.19
N PHE A 70 -4.82 18.23 3.71
CA PHE A 70 -5.11 16.83 4.01
C PHE A 70 -3.90 15.91 3.89
N ASP A 71 -3.24 15.86 2.73
CA ASP A 71 -2.11 14.93 2.51
C ASP A 71 -0.95 15.16 3.49
N ARG A 72 -0.66 16.44 3.79
CA ARG A 72 0.40 16.80 4.75
C ARG A 72 0.03 16.34 6.17
N ASN A 73 -1.20 16.66 6.60
CA ASN A 73 -1.67 16.36 7.95
C ASN A 73 -1.86 14.84 8.15
N ARG A 74 -2.45 14.16 7.16
CA ARG A 74 -2.56 12.70 7.07
C ARG A 74 -1.19 12.04 7.17
N GLY A 75 -0.23 12.49 6.37
CA GLY A 75 1.13 11.94 6.39
C GLY A 75 1.80 12.07 7.75
N ALA A 76 1.77 13.27 8.35
CA ALA A 76 2.35 13.52 9.67
C ALA A 76 1.69 12.68 10.78
N MET A 77 0.37 12.56 10.75
CA MET A 77 -0.40 11.74 11.71
C MET A 77 -0.05 10.26 11.57
N LEU A 78 -0.09 9.70 10.36
CA LEU A 78 0.23 8.29 10.12
C LEU A 78 1.69 7.95 10.46
N ASN A 79 2.63 8.87 10.21
CA ASN A 79 4.01 8.71 10.65
C ASN A 79 4.12 8.65 12.18
N SER A 80 3.33 9.47 12.90
CA SER A 80 3.30 9.49 14.36
C SER A 80 2.70 8.20 14.93
N PHE A 81 1.60 7.70 14.36
CA PHE A 81 1.04 6.40 14.73
C PHE A 81 2.00 5.26 14.46
N GLN A 82 2.64 5.24 13.29
CA GLN A 82 3.66 4.24 12.96
C GLN A 82 4.79 4.23 14.01
N ALA A 83 5.31 5.40 14.38
CA ALA A 83 6.35 5.50 15.41
C ALA A 83 5.90 5.01 16.79
N GLY A 84 4.63 5.26 17.15
CA GLY A 84 4.02 4.75 18.38
C GLY A 84 3.85 3.23 18.38
N LEU A 85 3.34 2.66 17.28
CA LEU A 85 3.20 1.21 17.12
C LEU A 85 4.55 0.49 17.22
N LEU A 86 5.62 1.08 16.68
CA LEU A 86 6.98 0.57 16.80
C LEU A 86 7.54 0.51 18.23
N GLN A 87 6.83 1.03 19.24
CA GLN A 87 7.18 0.79 20.65
C GLN A 87 6.76 -0.60 21.14
N SER A 88 5.81 -1.25 20.45
CA SER A 88 5.22 -2.55 20.84
C SER A 88 5.35 -3.63 19.77
N TYR A 89 5.67 -3.23 18.54
CA TYR A 89 5.83 -4.10 17.37
C TYR A 89 7.23 -3.94 16.77
N ASP A 90 7.79 -5.04 16.26
CA ASP A 90 9.08 -5.06 15.59
C ASP A 90 9.01 -4.45 14.18
N TRP A 91 7.86 -4.62 13.52
CA TRP A 91 7.57 -4.06 12.21
C TRP A 91 6.16 -3.47 12.15
N VAL A 92 6.02 -2.38 11.39
CA VAL A 92 4.73 -1.78 11.04
C VAL A 92 4.61 -1.71 9.53
N ILE A 93 3.60 -2.36 8.98
CA ILE A 93 3.14 -2.19 7.61
C ILE A 93 2.23 -0.96 7.57
N ARG A 94 2.42 -0.09 6.58
CA ARG A 94 1.55 1.05 6.32
C ARG A 94 1.15 1.06 4.86
N THR A 95 -0.15 0.98 4.60
CA THR A 95 -0.73 1.02 3.25
C THR A 95 -1.99 1.86 3.22
N ASP A 96 -2.45 2.20 2.01
CA ASP A 96 -3.81 2.69 1.81
C ASP A 96 -4.81 1.52 1.97
N ALA A 97 -6.11 1.83 2.13
CA ALA A 97 -7.13 0.81 2.39
C ALA A 97 -7.38 -0.09 1.17
N ASP A 98 -7.05 0.39 -0.03
CA ASP A 98 -7.11 -0.30 -1.31
C ASP A 98 -5.77 -0.94 -1.70
N GLU A 99 -4.89 -1.20 -0.75
CA GLU A 99 -3.57 -1.76 -1.01
C GLU A 99 -3.27 -2.97 -0.11
N LEU A 100 -2.95 -4.11 -0.75
CA LEU A 100 -2.68 -5.38 -0.08
C LEU A 100 -1.21 -5.79 -0.24
N ILE A 101 -0.56 -6.16 0.86
CA ILE A 101 0.82 -6.67 0.82
C ILE A 101 0.82 -8.19 0.71
N CYS A 102 1.29 -8.66 -0.44
CA CYS A 102 1.31 -10.07 -0.81
C CYS A 102 2.73 -10.62 -0.79
N HIS A 103 2.85 -11.94 -0.64
CA HIS A 103 4.13 -12.63 -0.74
C HIS A 103 4.07 -13.76 -1.78
N ASP A 104 5.20 -14.09 -2.40
CA ASP A 104 5.36 -15.29 -3.22
C ASP A 104 5.51 -16.52 -2.30
N PRO A 105 4.56 -17.46 -2.31
CA PRO A 105 4.59 -18.63 -1.43
C PRO A 105 5.71 -19.62 -1.77
N ASN A 106 6.33 -19.52 -2.96
CA ASN A 106 7.49 -20.32 -3.30
C ASN A 106 8.80 -19.77 -2.72
N ARG A 107 8.77 -18.55 -2.15
CA ARG A 107 9.93 -17.87 -1.57
C ARG A 107 9.83 -17.74 -0.06
N TYR A 108 8.61 -17.59 0.45
CA TYR A 108 8.34 -17.36 1.86
C TYR A 108 7.16 -18.21 2.29
N GLY A 109 7.22 -18.79 3.49
CA GLY A 109 6.11 -19.51 4.11
C GLY A 109 5.01 -18.60 4.64
N GLY A 110 5.19 -17.27 4.59
CA GLY A 110 4.18 -16.29 4.95
C GLY A 110 4.69 -14.85 4.86
N LEU A 111 3.77 -13.88 4.96
CA LEU A 111 4.10 -12.46 4.93
C LEU A 111 5.00 -12.03 6.09
N ILE A 112 4.82 -12.61 7.28
CA ILE A 112 5.71 -12.34 8.43
C ILE A 112 7.14 -12.70 8.05
N GLU A 113 7.38 -13.90 7.52
CA GLU A 113 8.71 -14.34 7.09
C GLU A 113 9.28 -13.45 5.98
N ALA A 114 8.45 -13.08 4.98
CA ALA A 114 8.86 -12.19 3.89
C ALA A 114 9.37 -10.83 4.39
N ILE A 115 8.86 -10.34 5.53
CA ILE A 115 9.27 -9.07 6.14
C ILE A 115 10.42 -9.26 7.13
N THR A 116 10.32 -10.21 8.06
CA THR A 116 11.21 -10.30 9.22
C THR A 116 12.57 -10.90 8.92
N THR A 117 12.71 -11.58 7.78
CA THR A 117 14.00 -12.08 7.27
C THR A 117 14.89 -10.99 6.67
N GLN A 118 14.38 -9.75 6.55
CA GLN A 118 15.07 -8.66 5.88
C GLN A 118 15.87 -7.77 6.86
N ASP A 119 17.09 -7.43 6.48
CA ASP A 119 17.98 -6.56 7.28
C ASP A 119 17.79 -5.06 7.03
N ALA A 120 16.91 -4.66 6.11
CA ALA A 120 16.68 -3.26 5.82
C ALA A 120 15.86 -2.57 6.93
N PRO A 121 16.03 -1.26 7.16
CA PRO A 121 15.17 -0.52 8.09
C PRO A 121 13.75 -0.28 7.54
N VAL A 122 13.61 -0.32 6.20
CA VAL A 122 12.36 -0.14 5.47
C VAL A 122 12.35 -1.10 4.27
N LEU A 123 11.18 -1.67 3.97
CA LEU A 123 10.93 -2.48 2.79
C LEU A 123 10.05 -1.73 1.80
N THR A 124 10.41 -1.84 0.53
CA THR A 124 9.64 -1.37 -0.62
C THR A 124 9.01 -2.60 -1.28
N ALA A 125 7.71 -2.58 -1.55
CA ALA A 125 7.06 -3.66 -2.30
C ALA A 125 7.10 -3.36 -3.81
N LEU A 126 7.13 -4.40 -4.64
CA LEU A 126 6.87 -4.28 -6.06
C LEU A 126 5.36 -4.15 -6.28
N GLY A 127 4.91 -2.98 -6.73
CA GLY A 127 3.49 -2.66 -6.82
C GLY A 127 2.90 -2.96 -8.20
N ALA A 128 1.65 -3.42 -8.22
CA ALA A 128 0.85 -3.60 -9.43
C ALA A 128 -0.57 -3.07 -9.22
N ASP A 129 -1.10 -2.42 -10.27
CA ASP A 129 -2.52 -2.13 -10.37
C ASP A 129 -3.25 -3.39 -10.85
N LEU A 130 -4.27 -3.83 -10.11
CA LEU A 130 -5.13 -4.94 -10.49
C LEU A 130 -6.35 -4.44 -11.26
N VAL A 131 -6.75 -5.15 -12.31
CA VAL A 131 -7.88 -4.82 -13.17
C VAL A 131 -8.83 -6.02 -13.25
N GLY A 132 -10.08 -5.79 -12.85
CA GLY A 132 -11.11 -6.82 -12.83
C GLY A 132 -10.85 -7.93 -11.80
N LEU A 133 -11.88 -8.75 -11.59
CA LEU A 133 -11.82 -9.88 -10.66
C LEU A 133 -11.08 -11.10 -11.26
N ASP A 134 -10.83 -11.07 -12.57
CA ASP A 134 -10.20 -12.17 -13.33
C ASP A 134 -8.66 -12.21 -13.18
N GLY A 135 -8.08 -11.27 -12.43
CA GLY A 135 -6.66 -11.29 -12.07
C GLY A 135 -5.73 -10.68 -13.12
N ASP A 136 -6.17 -9.71 -13.92
CA ASP A 136 -5.30 -8.94 -14.80
C ASP A 136 -4.51 -7.90 -13.97
N ALA A 137 -3.21 -7.72 -14.26
CA ALA A 137 -2.33 -6.85 -13.50
C ALA A 137 -1.31 -6.09 -14.36
N ALA A 138 -0.96 -4.88 -13.93
CA ALA A 138 0.13 -4.10 -14.52
C ALA A 138 1.05 -3.56 -13.42
N PHE A 139 2.32 -3.98 -13.46
CA PHE A 139 3.34 -3.46 -12.56
C PHE A 139 3.54 -1.94 -12.76
N SER A 140 3.75 -1.24 -11.65
CA SER A 140 3.76 0.21 -11.60
C SER A 140 4.90 0.71 -10.70
N GLY A 141 5.79 1.54 -11.25
CA GLY A 141 6.79 2.23 -10.44
C GLY A 141 6.19 3.26 -9.48
N HIS A 142 4.93 3.68 -9.71
CA HIS A 142 4.22 4.61 -8.85
C HIS A 142 3.71 3.92 -7.56
N TYR A 143 3.18 2.71 -7.69
CA TYR A 143 2.68 1.90 -6.56
C TYR A 143 3.73 0.95 -5.98
N SER A 144 4.88 0.81 -6.64
CA SER A 144 6.06 0.20 -6.02
C SER A 144 6.62 1.15 -4.95
N LYS A 145 6.18 1.02 -3.70
CA LYS A 145 6.42 2.03 -2.65
C LYS A 145 6.91 1.43 -1.34
N ALA A 146 7.40 2.28 -0.45
CA ALA A 146 7.74 1.88 0.91
C ALA A 146 6.46 1.44 1.64
N VAL A 147 6.48 0.23 2.21
CA VAL A 147 5.29 -0.41 2.81
C VAL A 147 5.49 -0.88 4.24
N ALA A 148 6.72 -1.21 4.66
CA ALA A 148 6.97 -1.72 6.00
C ALA A 148 8.23 -1.09 6.60
N SER A 149 8.21 -0.77 7.88
CA SER A 149 9.40 -0.29 8.60
C SER A 149 9.55 -0.92 9.97
N ARG A 150 10.81 -1.14 10.37
CA ARG A 150 11.22 -1.54 11.72
C ARG A 150 11.87 -0.42 12.52
N ARG A 151 11.81 0.81 12.00
CA ARG A 151 12.37 2.02 12.61
C ARG A 151 11.37 3.17 12.43
N PRO A 152 11.37 4.20 13.28
CA PRO A 152 10.46 5.33 13.14
C PRO A 152 10.92 6.25 11.98
N ILE A 153 10.87 5.73 10.76
CA ILE A 153 11.22 6.41 9.51
C ILE A 153 9.94 6.79 8.81
N GLU A 154 9.82 8.07 8.48
CA GLU A 154 8.61 8.63 7.89
C GLU A 154 8.43 8.16 6.44
N PHE A 155 7.20 7.77 6.11
CA PHE A 155 6.81 7.51 4.73
C PHE A 155 6.17 8.75 4.12
N VAL A 156 6.78 9.24 3.04
CA VAL A 156 6.39 10.46 2.32
C VAL A 156 6.53 10.23 0.82
N LEU A 157 5.60 10.76 0.02
CA LEU A 157 5.65 10.69 -1.46
C LEU A 157 5.92 9.27 -2.00
N HIS A 158 5.33 8.23 -1.40
CA HIS A 158 5.54 6.81 -1.76
C HIS A 158 6.98 6.28 -1.53
N GLY A 159 7.77 6.96 -0.71
CA GLY A 159 9.07 6.48 -0.27
C GLY A 159 9.36 6.88 1.15
N VAL A 160 10.64 7.03 1.47
CA VAL A 160 11.11 7.33 2.82
C VAL A 160 11.71 8.72 2.90
N LYS A 161 11.36 9.47 3.95
CA LYS A 161 12.08 10.70 4.29
C LYS A 161 13.42 10.33 4.92
N VAL A 162 14.49 10.94 4.44
CA VAL A 162 15.84 10.71 4.96
C VAL A 162 16.54 12.04 5.18
N ALA A 163 17.44 12.09 6.16
CA ALA A 163 18.29 13.26 6.34
C ALA A 163 19.12 13.50 5.06
N PRO A 164 19.30 14.75 4.58
CA PRO A 164 20.03 15.04 3.34
C PRO A 164 21.40 14.36 3.25
N ARG A 165 22.19 14.39 4.34
CA ARG A 165 23.51 13.74 4.42
C ARG A 165 23.48 12.20 4.28
N ARG A 166 22.33 11.56 4.50
CA ARG A 166 22.13 10.11 4.37
C ARG A 166 21.48 9.74 3.06
N LEU A 167 21.07 10.69 2.24
CA LEU A 167 20.25 10.46 1.04
C LEU A 167 20.89 9.45 0.09
N ASN A 168 22.19 9.57 -0.19
CA ASN A 168 22.90 8.69 -1.12
C ASN A 168 23.21 7.31 -0.54
N ALA A 169 23.42 7.22 0.78
CA ALA A 169 23.81 5.99 1.46
C ALA A 169 22.63 5.21 2.05
N PHE A 170 21.41 5.78 2.07
CA PHE A 170 20.26 5.10 2.64
C PHE A 170 19.92 3.84 1.81
N PRO A 171 19.76 2.68 2.45
CA PRO A 171 19.49 1.43 1.75
C PRO A 171 18.13 1.49 1.06
N PHE A 172 18.04 0.91 -0.13
CA PHE A 172 16.79 0.70 -0.84
C PHE A 172 16.64 -0.79 -1.04
N THR A 173 15.63 -1.37 -0.41
CA THR A 173 15.41 -2.82 -0.40
C THR A 173 13.99 -3.08 -0.88
N MET A 174 13.91 -3.78 -1.99
CA MET A 174 12.68 -4.35 -2.54
C MET A 174 12.90 -5.86 -2.57
N PRO A 175 12.42 -6.63 -1.55
CA PRO A 175 12.56 -8.08 -1.57
C PRO A 175 11.82 -8.67 -2.77
N GLN A 176 12.48 -9.57 -3.51
CA GLN A 176 11.80 -10.29 -4.59
C GLN A 176 10.73 -11.21 -3.99
N GLY A 177 9.53 -11.19 -4.54
CA GLY A 177 8.40 -11.91 -3.97
C GLY A 177 7.62 -11.12 -2.93
N LEU A 178 7.94 -9.85 -2.65
CA LEU A 178 7.10 -8.96 -1.84
C LEU A 178 6.36 -7.97 -2.75
N TYR A 179 5.04 -8.10 -2.82
CA TYR A 179 4.20 -7.35 -3.77
C TYR A 179 3.21 -6.43 -3.06
N LEU A 180 2.81 -5.38 -3.75
CA LEU A 180 1.67 -4.55 -3.37
C LEU A 180 0.62 -4.64 -4.49
N ALA A 181 -0.56 -5.17 -4.16
CA ALA A 181 -1.73 -5.17 -5.04
C ALA A 181 -2.57 -3.93 -4.75
N HIS A 182 -2.71 -3.05 -5.74
CA HIS A 182 -3.57 -1.87 -5.66
C HIS A 182 -4.94 -2.18 -6.30
N LEU A 183 -6.00 -2.03 -5.51
CA LEU A 183 -7.33 -2.58 -5.79
C LEU A 183 -8.27 -1.60 -6.50
N LYS A 184 -7.84 -0.38 -6.80
CA LYS A 184 -8.71 0.66 -7.38
C LYS A 184 -9.49 0.19 -8.60
N TYR A 185 -8.91 -0.66 -9.45
CA TYR A 185 -9.55 -1.16 -10.67
C TYR A 185 -9.93 -2.65 -10.59
N ALA A 186 -9.73 -3.29 -9.44
CA ALA A 186 -9.99 -4.72 -9.25
C ALA A 186 -11.49 -5.05 -9.27
N ASN A 187 -12.32 -4.15 -8.74
CA ASN A 187 -13.78 -4.30 -8.80
C ASN A 187 -14.40 -3.08 -9.49
N LEU A 188 -14.73 -3.25 -10.77
CA LEU A 188 -15.28 -2.17 -11.59
C LEU A 188 -16.67 -1.72 -11.13
N GLY A 189 -17.49 -2.63 -10.56
CA GLY A 189 -18.79 -2.25 -10.02
C GLY A 189 -18.68 -1.37 -8.77
N VAL A 190 -17.70 -1.65 -7.91
CA VAL A 190 -17.39 -0.80 -6.73
C VAL A 190 -16.69 0.49 -7.14
N LEU A 191 -15.88 0.46 -8.20
CA LEU A 191 -15.16 1.65 -8.69
C LEU A 191 -16.13 2.78 -9.01
N ASP A 192 -17.28 2.48 -9.63
CA ASP A 192 -18.31 3.47 -9.95
C ASP A 192 -18.85 4.13 -8.67
N GLU A 193 -19.22 3.35 -7.65
CA GLU A 193 -19.71 3.85 -6.35
C GLU A 193 -18.66 4.72 -5.62
N VAL A 194 -17.40 4.30 -5.62
CA VAL A 194 -16.31 5.06 -4.99
C VAL A 194 -16.02 6.35 -5.78
N ASN A 195 -16.12 6.31 -7.11
CA ASN A 195 -15.94 7.48 -7.96
C ASN A 195 -17.03 8.52 -7.72
N GLU A 196 -18.30 8.14 -7.49
CA GLU A 196 -19.34 9.07 -7.08
C GLU A 196 -18.94 9.84 -5.82
N THR A 197 -18.40 9.15 -4.81
CA THR A 197 -17.90 9.78 -3.58
C THR A 197 -16.71 10.71 -3.87
N ARG A 198 -15.76 10.28 -4.72
CA ARG A 198 -14.60 11.10 -5.11
C ARG A 198 -15.02 12.36 -5.84
N ILE A 199 -15.95 12.25 -6.80
CA ILE A 199 -16.49 13.36 -7.59
C ILE A 199 -17.26 14.32 -6.69
N ALA A 200 -18.09 13.82 -5.77
CA ALA A 200 -18.83 14.64 -4.81
C ALA A 200 -17.88 15.46 -3.92
N VAL A 201 -16.82 14.84 -3.38
CA VAL A 201 -15.81 15.53 -2.56
C VAL A 201 -14.99 16.51 -3.41
N GLY A 202 -14.51 16.09 -4.58
CA GLY A 202 -13.70 16.90 -5.48
C GLY A 202 -14.45 18.08 -6.09
N SER A 203 -15.78 17.99 -6.20
CA SER A 203 -16.66 19.05 -6.72
C SER A 203 -17.22 19.95 -5.62
N SER A 204 -16.93 19.69 -4.34
CA SER A 204 -17.39 20.53 -3.23
C SER A 204 -16.65 21.88 -3.17
N ASP A 205 -17.27 22.85 -2.49
CA ASP A 205 -16.67 24.15 -2.17
C ASP A 205 -15.87 24.13 -0.84
N GLU A 206 -15.60 22.93 -0.28
CA GLU A 206 -14.84 22.80 0.95
C GLU A 206 -13.38 23.27 0.75
N PRO A 207 -12.85 24.11 1.66
CA PRO A 207 -11.42 24.42 1.69
C PRO A 207 -10.56 23.14 1.77
N GLY A 208 -9.47 23.12 1.00
CA GLY A 208 -8.54 21.98 0.98
C GLY A 208 -9.00 20.75 0.19
N ARG A 209 -10.01 20.89 -0.67
CA ARG A 209 -10.48 19.79 -1.52
C ARG A 209 -9.35 19.09 -2.31
N PRO A 210 -9.48 17.78 -2.56
CA PRO A 210 -8.54 17.04 -3.41
C PRO A 210 -8.40 17.68 -4.81
N GLY A 211 -7.26 17.45 -5.47
CA GLY A 211 -6.99 18.00 -6.80
C GLY A 211 -7.94 17.48 -7.90
N ASP A 212 -7.80 18.04 -9.11
CA ASP A 212 -8.70 17.80 -10.26
C ASP A 212 -8.97 16.33 -10.62
N GLY A 213 -8.07 15.41 -10.28
CA GLY A 213 -8.25 13.97 -10.55
C GLY A 213 -9.45 13.35 -9.83
N TRP A 214 -9.91 13.93 -8.71
CA TRP A 214 -11.13 13.48 -8.04
C TRP A 214 -12.40 13.97 -8.74
N ARG A 215 -12.35 15.16 -9.37
CA ARG A 215 -13.46 15.70 -10.16
C ARG A 215 -13.68 14.95 -11.47
N LYS A 216 -12.62 14.33 -12.00
CA LYS A 216 -12.60 13.60 -13.27
C LYS A 216 -12.36 12.10 -13.08
N ALA A 217 -12.80 11.55 -11.94
CA ALA A 217 -12.48 10.18 -11.54
C ALA A 217 -12.85 9.15 -12.63
N ASP A 218 -13.99 9.33 -13.30
CA ASP A 218 -14.45 8.44 -14.37
C ASP A 218 -13.62 8.57 -15.65
N GLU A 219 -13.30 9.81 -16.07
CA GLU A 219 -12.43 10.06 -17.23
C GLU A 219 -11.03 9.46 -17.01
N ASP A 220 -10.50 9.60 -15.80
CA ASP A 220 -9.21 9.06 -15.43
C ASP A 220 -9.23 7.53 -15.32
N ALA A 221 -10.33 6.94 -14.84
CA ALA A 221 -10.52 5.50 -14.85
C ALA A 221 -10.56 4.95 -16.28
N LYS A 222 -11.33 5.58 -17.17
CA LYS A 222 -11.38 5.20 -18.58
C LYS A 222 -10.01 5.29 -19.25
N ARG A 223 -9.30 6.40 -19.08
CA ARG A 223 -7.96 6.60 -19.64
C ARG A 223 -6.96 5.56 -19.15
N PHE A 224 -7.05 5.20 -17.87
CA PHE A 224 -6.24 4.14 -17.29
C PHE A 224 -6.55 2.79 -17.95
N LEU A 225 -7.82 2.40 -18.05
CA LEU A 225 -8.24 1.12 -18.64
C LEU A 225 -7.86 1.02 -20.12
N ASP A 226 -8.04 2.09 -20.90
CA ASP A 226 -7.60 2.15 -22.30
C ASP A 226 -6.09 1.91 -22.43
N THR A 227 -5.31 2.57 -21.56
CA THR A 227 -3.85 2.39 -21.50
C THR A 227 -3.46 1.01 -21.00
N PHE A 228 -4.24 0.42 -20.11
CA PHE A 228 -4.01 -0.91 -19.56
C PHE A 228 -4.17 -1.96 -20.65
N TRP A 229 -5.30 -1.94 -21.36
CA TRP A 229 -5.61 -2.92 -22.41
C TRP A 229 -4.77 -2.75 -23.66
N SER A 230 -4.17 -1.57 -23.89
CA SER A 230 -3.20 -1.37 -24.98
C SER A 230 -1.81 -1.95 -24.71
N LYS A 231 -1.52 -2.44 -23.50
CA LYS A 231 -0.22 -3.03 -23.15
C LYS A 231 -0.08 -4.43 -23.73
N SER A 232 1.15 -4.81 -24.07
CA SER A 232 1.47 -6.18 -24.43
C SER A 232 1.27 -7.10 -23.23
N GLU A 233 0.59 -8.23 -23.41
CA GLU A 233 0.49 -9.26 -22.38
C GLU A 233 1.76 -10.10 -22.35
N LEU A 234 2.36 -10.27 -21.17
CA LEU A 234 3.50 -11.15 -20.93
C LEU A 234 3.13 -12.21 -19.88
N PRO A 235 3.72 -13.42 -19.95
CA PRO A 235 3.64 -14.40 -18.86
C PRO A 235 4.15 -13.79 -17.53
N TRP A 236 3.57 -14.23 -16.42
CA TRP A 236 3.86 -13.69 -15.08
C TRP A 236 5.35 -13.68 -14.76
N GLU A 237 6.05 -14.80 -14.99
CA GLU A 237 7.46 -14.98 -14.66
C GLU A 237 8.33 -13.96 -15.42
N THR A 238 8.00 -13.70 -16.69
CA THR A 238 8.70 -12.71 -17.52
C THR A 238 8.38 -11.30 -17.07
N ALA A 239 7.10 -10.99 -16.83
CA ALA A 239 6.64 -9.68 -16.43
C ALA A 239 7.19 -9.27 -15.05
N GLU A 240 7.13 -10.16 -14.06
CA GLU A 240 7.67 -9.96 -12.71
C GLU A 240 9.18 -9.75 -12.76
N ALA A 241 9.91 -10.63 -13.44
CA ALA A 241 11.37 -10.52 -13.50
C ALA A 241 11.81 -9.23 -14.21
N GLU A 242 11.10 -8.78 -15.24
CA GLU A 242 11.39 -7.52 -15.92
C GLU A 242 11.03 -6.30 -15.05
N ALA A 243 9.86 -6.31 -14.41
CA ALA A 243 9.44 -5.24 -13.51
C ALA A 243 10.38 -5.12 -12.31
N TYR A 244 10.70 -6.24 -11.67
CA TYR A 244 11.61 -6.30 -10.53
C TYR A 244 13.00 -5.78 -10.90
N ARG A 245 13.62 -6.27 -11.99
CA ARG A 245 14.93 -5.76 -12.45
C ARG A 245 14.91 -4.26 -12.74
N THR A 246 13.79 -3.75 -13.25
CA THR A 246 13.65 -2.33 -13.61
C THR A 246 13.51 -1.42 -12.39
N LEU A 247 12.77 -1.88 -11.38
CA LEU A 247 12.31 -1.06 -10.26
C LEU A 247 13.11 -1.26 -8.96
N SER A 248 13.76 -2.42 -8.75
CA SER A 248 14.47 -2.75 -7.50
C SER A 248 15.89 -2.17 -7.40
N VAL A 249 16.56 -1.87 -8.51
CA VAL A 249 18.02 -1.60 -8.50
C VAL A 249 18.39 -0.11 -8.36
N LYS A 250 17.63 0.80 -8.99
CA LYS A 250 17.98 2.23 -9.04
C LYS A 250 16.81 3.07 -8.55
N PRO A 251 16.73 3.37 -7.24
CA PRO A 251 15.71 4.26 -6.72
C PRO A 251 15.92 5.69 -7.21
N SER A 252 14.86 6.49 -7.17
CA SER A 252 14.95 7.94 -7.17
C SER A 252 15.43 8.41 -5.80
N ARG A 253 16.53 9.16 -5.78
CA ARG A 253 17.03 9.88 -4.61
C ARG A 253 16.76 11.36 -4.81
N ASN A 254 15.64 11.84 -4.30
CA ASN A 254 15.15 13.20 -4.53
C ASN A 254 15.75 14.14 -3.48
N GLU A 255 16.67 15.01 -3.89
CA GLU A 255 17.34 15.97 -3.01
C GLU A 255 16.38 17.03 -2.45
N LYS A 256 15.56 17.62 -3.33
CA LYS A 256 14.60 18.69 -3.00
C LYS A 256 13.69 18.32 -1.83
N HIS A 257 13.21 17.07 -1.82
CA HIS A 257 12.32 16.57 -0.76
C HIS A 257 13.04 15.67 0.25
N SER A 258 14.33 15.37 0.04
CA SER A 258 15.12 14.42 0.83
C SER A 258 14.42 13.07 0.96
N VAL A 259 14.03 12.49 -0.18
CA VAL A 259 13.26 11.23 -0.25
C VAL A 259 14.00 10.19 -1.07
N VAL A 260 14.02 8.95 -0.58
CA VAL A 260 14.37 7.76 -1.39
C VAL A 260 13.09 7.02 -1.73
N LYS A 261 12.82 6.80 -3.03
CA LYS A 261 11.62 6.12 -3.51
C LYS A 261 11.87 5.37 -4.81
N THR A 262 10.98 4.47 -5.18
CA THR A 262 10.99 3.90 -6.53
C THR A 262 10.74 4.99 -7.57
N ARG A 263 11.37 4.85 -8.73
CA ARG A 263 11.10 5.72 -9.89
C ARG A 263 9.70 5.41 -10.41
N ALA A 264 8.88 6.44 -10.65
CA ALA A 264 7.52 6.30 -11.19
C ALA A 264 7.52 5.97 -12.70
N LEU A 265 8.20 4.88 -13.07
CA LEU A 265 8.29 4.41 -14.45
C LEU A 265 6.98 3.73 -14.87
N LYS A 266 6.59 3.94 -16.13
CA LYS A 266 5.48 3.23 -16.78
C LYS A 266 6.06 2.05 -17.54
N LEU A 267 5.60 0.85 -17.22
CA LEU A 267 5.97 -0.37 -17.94
C LEU A 267 5.00 -0.59 -19.11
N SER A 268 5.49 -1.12 -20.23
CA SER A 268 4.73 -1.26 -21.48
C SER A 268 3.93 -2.56 -21.57
N PHE A 269 3.96 -3.38 -20.52
CA PHE A 269 3.33 -4.70 -20.48
C PHE A 269 2.35 -4.85 -19.32
N ARG A 270 1.39 -5.75 -19.50
CA ARG A 270 0.49 -6.29 -18.48
C ARG A 270 0.68 -7.79 -18.37
N THR A 271 0.10 -8.41 -17.36
CA THR A 271 0.19 -9.84 -17.12
C THR A 271 -1.08 -10.36 -16.45
N LYS A 272 -1.19 -11.68 -16.32
CA LYS A 272 -2.19 -12.32 -15.49
C LYS A 272 -1.55 -12.78 -14.20
N LEU A 273 -2.26 -12.58 -13.10
CA LEU A 273 -1.83 -13.03 -11.79
C LEU A 273 -1.73 -14.56 -11.78
N PRO A 274 -0.72 -15.11 -11.10
CA PRO A 274 -0.57 -16.54 -10.95
C PRO A 274 -1.68 -17.10 -10.05
N ALA A 275 -1.99 -18.39 -10.18
CA ALA A 275 -3.09 -19.02 -9.46
C ALA A 275 -2.99 -18.86 -7.92
N TRP A 276 -1.77 -18.90 -7.37
CA TRP A 276 -1.55 -18.74 -5.93
C TRP A 276 -1.91 -17.34 -5.41
N PHE A 277 -2.07 -16.34 -6.28
CA PHE A 277 -2.56 -15.03 -5.90
C PHE A 277 -4.04 -15.09 -5.44
N ALA A 278 -4.83 -16.01 -6.02
CA ALA A 278 -6.19 -16.28 -5.59
C ALA A 278 -6.23 -16.96 -4.21
N ASP A 279 -5.22 -17.78 -3.88
CA ASP A 279 -5.09 -18.40 -2.56
C ASP A 279 -4.82 -17.37 -1.45
N LEU A 280 -4.29 -16.19 -1.80
CA LEU A 280 -4.19 -15.03 -0.91
C LEU A 280 -5.55 -14.35 -0.64
N ARG A 281 -6.63 -14.82 -1.30
CA ARG A 281 -8.03 -14.41 -1.15
C ARG A 281 -8.22 -12.89 -1.11
N ILE A 282 -7.74 -12.27 -2.17
CA ILE A 282 -7.89 -10.84 -2.51
C ILE A 282 -9.26 -10.58 -3.12
#